data_AF-A0A3B1BR21-F1
#
_entry.id   AF-A0A3B1BR21-F1
#
_cell.length_a   1.000
_cell.length_b   1.000
_cell.length_c   1.000
_cell.angle_alpha   90.00
_cell.angle_beta   90.00
_cell.angle_gamma   90.00
#
_symmetry.space_group_name_H-M   'P 1'
#
loop_
_entity.id
_entity.type
_entity.pdbx_description
1 polymer ?
#
loop_
_entity_poly.entity_id
_entity_poly.type
_entity_poly.pdbx_seq_one_letter_code
_entity_poly.pdbx_strand_id
1 'polypeptide(L)'
;AKLLKLINSAYFGLAHPIVSLQRAAIMLGFNTVKNIALSLSVTGTLKINNNFKWFTGDQFWEHSLACAVTSKAIAKKAGVKTLDLEEYFIAGLLHDIGITLFVNAFSAESEEIYNPDFEPDKSIRELEKERFGMTHDELGGLMAEHWKLPESLVGAIRGHHDPYDGPEDGLLLRQVIYISNHFCNERKISIHPGSNTDTIADKIWSDFRLSVEETTECFVDIDSTIENAKVFLTVAED
;
A
#
# COMPACT_ATOMS: atom_id res chain seq x y z
N ALA A 1 -7.28 -3.31 -22.24
CA ALA A 1 -5.93 -3.00 -22.74
C ALA A 1 -4.93 -2.79 -21.60
N LYS A 2 -5.16 -1.81 -20.69
CA LYS A 2 -4.30 -1.50 -19.53
C LYS A 2 -3.87 -2.72 -18.71
N LEU A 3 -4.84 -3.55 -18.28
CA LEU A 3 -4.56 -4.77 -17.49
C LEU A 3 -3.58 -5.74 -18.16
N LEU A 4 -3.77 -6.04 -19.46
CA LEU A 4 -2.87 -6.93 -20.20
C LEU A 4 -1.50 -6.28 -20.46
N LYS A 5 -1.45 -4.95 -20.66
CA LYS A 5 -0.19 -4.19 -20.79
C LYS A 5 0.62 -4.32 -19.49
N LEU A 6 -0.02 -4.16 -18.34
CA LEU A 6 0.59 -4.32 -17.04
C LEU A 6 1.06 -5.76 -16.79
N ILE A 7 0.21 -6.75 -17.05
CA ILE A 7 0.57 -8.18 -16.88
C ILE A 7 1.77 -8.58 -17.75
N ASN A 8 1.92 -7.99 -18.94
CA ASN A 8 3.03 -8.26 -19.84
C ASN A 8 4.29 -7.40 -19.58
N SER A 9 4.28 -6.58 -18.52
CA SER A 9 5.44 -5.77 -18.15
C SER A 9 6.57 -6.59 -17.57
N ALA A 10 7.78 -6.01 -17.53
CA ALA A 10 8.95 -6.61 -16.91
C ALA A 10 8.71 -7.00 -15.44
N TYR A 11 7.79 -6.30 -14.74
CA TYR A 11 7.43 -6.56 -13.36
C TYR A 11 6.95 -8.01 -13.12
N PHE A 12 6.10 -8.54 -14.01
CA PHE A 12 5.60 -9.93 -13.88
C PHE A 12 6.57 -10.97 -14.43
N GLY A 13 7.63 -10.55 -15.12
CA GLY A 13 8.72 -11.43 -15.57
C GLY A 13 8.27 -12.62 -16.42
N LEU A 14 7.16 -12.49 -17.17
CA LEU A 14 6.59 -13.59 -17.93
C LEU A 14 7.50 -13.96 -19.12
N ALA A 15 7.80 -15.25 -19.26
CA ALA A 15 8.61 -15.76 -20.38
C ALA A 15 7.97 -15.51 -21.75
N HIS A 16 6.64 -15.48 -21.81
CA HIS A 16 5.88 -15.20 -23.03
C HIS A 16 4.70 -14.27 -22.74
N PRO A 17 4.43 -13.29 -23.64
CA PRO A 17 3.28 -12.40 -23.48
C PRO A 17 1.94 -13.14 -23.46
N ILE A 18 1.04 -12.70 -22.58
CA ILE A 18 -0.33 -13.16 -22.47
C ILE A 18 -1.24 -12.24 -23.29
N VAL A 19 -2.06 -12.84 -24.15
CA VAL A 19 -2.99 -12.12 -25.04
C VAL A 19 -4.46 -12.22 -24.60
N SER A 20 -4.77 -12.96 -23.53
CA SER A 20 -6.14 -13.13 -23.04
C SER A 20 -6.25 -13.10 -21.51
N LEU A 21 -7.35 -12.51 -21.00
CA LEU A 21 -7.62 -12.45 -19.56
C LEU A 21 -7.84 -13.83 -18.95
N GLN A 22 -8.43 -14.76 -19.71
CA GLN A 22 -8.62 -16.12 -19.25
C GLN A 22 -7.28 -16.82 -19.00
N ARG A 23 -6.29 -16.63 -19.88
CA ARG A 23 -4.94 -17.16 -19.69
C ARG A 23 -4.23 -16.48 -18.52
N ALA A 24 -4.42 -15.16 -18.35
CA ALA A 24 -3.91 -14.46 -17.17
C ALA A 24 -4.50 -15.02 -15.87
N ALA A 25 -5.81 -15.27 -15.81
CA ALA A 25 -6.47 -15.81 -14.62
C ALA A 25 -6.01 -17.23 -14.29
N ILE A 26 -5.72 -18.06 -15.31
CA ILE A 26 -5.16 -19.40 -15.12
C ILE A 26 -3.72 -19.33 -14.57
N MET A 27 -2.91 -18.41 -15.08
CA MET A 27 -1.49 -18.32 -14.70
C MET A 27 -1.24 -17.61 -13.37
N LEU A 28 -1.96 -16.51 -13.13
CA LEU A 28 -1.76 -15.64 -11.97
C LEU A 28 -2.77 -15.90 -10.84
N GLY A 29 -3.86 -16.62 -11.14
CA GLY A 29 -5.02 -16.75 -10.26
C GLY A 29 -6.06 -15.68 -10.52
N PHE A 30 -7.33 -16.04 -10.31
CA PHE A 30 -8.46 -15.13 -10.54
C PHE A 30 -8.43 -13.92 -9.61
N ASN A 31 -8.11 -14.12 -8.33
CA ASN A 31 -8.04 -13.04 -7.34
C ASN A 31 -6.95 -12.02 -7.69
N THR A 32 -5.77 -12.47 -8.12
CA THR A 32 -4.71 -11.60 -8.61
C THR A 32 -5.17 -10.72 -9.77
N VAL A 33 -5.75 -11.32 -10.82
CA VAL A 33 -6.23 -10.56 -11.99
C VAL A 33 -7.32 -9.56 -11.59
N LYS A 34 -8.25 -9.97 -10.72
CA LYS A 34 -9.30 -9.11 -10.17
C LYS A 34 -8.68 -7.94 -9.39
N ASN A 35 -7.74 -8.21 -8.49
CA ASN A 35 -7.13 -7.19 -7.63
C ASN A 35 -6.29 -6.19 -8.44
N ILE A 36 -5.52 -6.65 -9.44
CA ILE A 36 -4.78 -5.75 -10.34
C ILE A 36 -5.74 -4.86 -11.13
N ALA A 37 -6.85 -5.41 -11.64
CA ALA A 37 -7.85 -4.64 -12.37
C ALA A 37 -8.48 -3.56 -11.47
N LEU A 38 -8.75 -3.89 -10.22
CA LEU A 38 -9.30 -2.97 -9.22
C LEU A 38 -8.28 -1.87 -8.88
N SER A 39 -7.03 -2.22 -8.58
CA SER A 39 -5.99 -1.22 -8.31
C SER A 39 -5.79 -0.27 -9.48
N LEU A 40 -5.70 -0.76 -10.72
CA LEU A 40 -5.61 0.09 -11.91
C LEU A 40 -6.82 1.03 -12.06
N SER A 41 -8.01 0.58 -11.67
CA SER A 41 -9.22 1.40 -11.73
C SER A 41 -9.20 2.49 -10.66
N VAL A 42 -8.74 2.16 -9.45
CA VAL A 42 -8.61 3.06 -8.31
C VAL A 42 -7.55 4.12 -8.58
N THR A 43 -6.33 3.71 -8.94
CA THR A 43 -5.19 4.60 -9.17
C THR A 43 -5.42 5.51 -10.37
N GLY A 44 -6.07 5.03 -11.44
CA GLY A 44 -6.41 5.85 -12.61
C GLY A 44 -7.52 6.89 -12.35
N THR A 45 -8.37 6.66 -11.34
CA THR A 45 -9.49 7.55 -11.00
C THR A 45 -9.08 8.58 -9.94
N LEU A 46 -8.28 8.18 -8.96
CA LEU A 46 -7.90 9.02 -7.84
C LEU A 46 -6.62 9.78 -8.14
N LYS A 47 -6.79 10.92 -8.80
CA LYS A 47 -5.73 11.91 -8.97
C LYS A 47 -5.70 12.85 -7.77
N ILE A 48 -4.52 13.10 -7.24
CA ILE A 48 -4.29 14.17 -6.27
C ILE A 48 -4.06 15.44 -7.08
N ASN A 49 -5.11 16.25 -7.24
CA ASN A 49 -5.12 17.38 -8.18
C ASN A 49 -4.68 18.71 -7.54
N ASN A 50 -4.26 18.67 -6.27
CA ASN A 50 -3.97 19.86 -5.49
C ASN A 50 -2.47 20.12 -5.41
N ASN A 51 -2.10 21.40 -5.49
CA ASN A 51 -0.71 21.85 -5.36
C ASN A 51 -0.37 22.03 -3.88
N PHE A 52 -0.20 20.92 -3.17
CA PHE A 52 0.34 20.98 -1.81
C PHE A 52 1.80 21.44 -1.86
N LYS A 53 2.24 22.24 -0.89
CA LYS A 53 3.63 22.77 -0.90
C LYS A 53 4.68 21.72 -0.60
N TRP A 54 4.29 20.67 0.11
CA TRP A 54 5.19 19.70 0.72
C TRP A 54 4.99 18.28 0.18
N PHE A 55 4.05 18.08 -0.75
CA PHE A 55 3.69 16.76 -1.26
C PHE A 55 3.08 16.80 -2.65
N THR A 56 3.34 15.76 -3.43
CA THR A 56 2.74 15.55 -4.75
C THR A 56 2.03 14.21 -4.83
N GLY A 57 1.10 14.10 -5.79
CA GLY A 57 0.50 12.81 -6.13
C GLY A 57 1.53 11.75 -6.51
N ASP A 58 2.64 12.14 -7.13
CA ASP A 58 3.71 11.22 -7.48
C ASP A 58 4.39 10.64 -6.25
N GLN A 59 4.66 11.48 -5.24
CA GLN A 59 5.23 11.02 -3.95
C GLN A 59 4.28 10.09 -3.21
N PHE A 60 2.96 10.36 -3.27
CA PHE A 60 1.95 9.44 -2.74
C PHE A 60 2.07 8.03 -3.32
N TRP A 61 2.08 7.99 -4.64
CA TRP A 61 2.07 6.75 -5.37
C TRP A 61 3.42 6.04 -5.29
N GLU A 62 4.53 6.77 -5.18
CA GLU A 62 5.85 6.22 -4.91
C GLU A 62 5.92 5.51 -3.56
N HIS A 63 5.39 6.13 -2.49
CA HIS A 63 5.26 5.48 -1.18
C HIS A 63 4.37 4.24 -1.24
N SER A 64 3.17 4.37 -1.79
CA SER A 64 2.22 3.26 -1.93
C SER A 64 2.84 2.09 -2.70
N LEU A 65 3.58 2.38 -3.77
CA LEU A 65 4.27 1.39 -4.57
C LEU A 65 5.45 0.75 -3.84
N ALA A 66 6.22 1.53 -3.07
CA ALA A 66 7.28 1.00 -2.22
C ALA A 66 6.70 0.02 -1.20
N CYS A 67 5.63 0.40 -0.48
CA CYS A 67 4.91 -0.47 0.45
C CYS A 67 4.38 -1.73 -0.23
N ALA A 68 3.87 -1.63 -1.46
CA ALA A 68 3.40 -2.78 -2.23
C ALA A 68 4.53 -3.79 -2.52
N VAL A 69 5.66 -3.30 -3.03
CA VAL A 69 6.80 -4.15 -3.39
C VAL A 69 7.42 -4.80 -2.15
N THR A 70 7.60 -4.03 -1.07
CA THR A 70 8.18 -4.52 0.19
C THR A 70 7.27 -5.55 0.84
N SER A 71 5.96 -5.30 0.87
CA SER A 71 4.97 -6.25 1.38
C SER A 71 5.05 -7.60 0.68
N LYS A 72 5.13 -7.58 -0.65
CA LYS A 72 5.28 -8.81 -1.45
C LYS A 72 6.59 -9.54 -1.16
N ALA A 73 7.70 -8.81 -1.03
CA ALA A 73 9.00 -9.38 -0.73
C ALA A 73 9.04 -10.04 0.65
N ILE A 74 8.50 -9.36 1.66
CA ILE A 74 8.39 -9.86 3.03
C ILE A 74 7.47 -11.09 3.06
N ALA A 75 6.31 -11.05 2.43
CA ALA A 75 5.38 -12.17 2.36
C ALA A 75 6.02 -13.42 1.73
N LYS A 76 6.78 -13.23 0.65
CA LYS A 76 7.52 -14.31 -0.01
C LYS A 76 8.55 -14.95 0.95
N LYS A 77 9.29 -14.12 1.69
CA LYS A 77 10.27 -14.62 2.67
C LYS A 77 9.60 -15.31 3.85
N ALA A 78 8.42 -14.83 4.28
CA ALA A 78 7.57 -15.42 5.33
C ALA A 78 6.85 -16.72 4.92
N GLY A 79 7.17 -17.27 3.74
CA GLY A 79 6.65 -18.55 3.26
C GLY A 79 5.22 -18.50 2.70
N VAL A 80 4.72 -17.31 2.33
CA VAL A 80 3.42 -17.19 1.64
C VAL A 80 3.51 -17.83 0.25
N LYS A 81 2.46 -18.55 -0.15
CA LYS A 81 2.41 -19.23 -1.44
C LYS A 81 2.43 -18.22 -2.57
N THR A 82 3.08 -18.57 -3.69
CA THR A 82 3.22 -17.69 -4.87
C THR A 82 1.89 -17.14 -5.38
N LEU A 83 0.82 -17.93 -5.33
CA LEU A 83 -0.52 -17.52 -5.79
C LEU A 83 -1.18 -16.44 -4.91
N ASP A 84 -0.71 -16.27 -3.67
CA ASP A 84 -1.28 -15.35 -2.69
C ASP A 84 -0.43 -14.07 -2.54
N LEU A 85 0.79 -14.04 -3.09
CA LEU A 85 1.73 -12.91 -2.95
C LEU A 85 1.20 -11.59 -3.51
N GLU A 86 0.37 -11.65 -4.54
CA GLU A 86 -0.17 -10.43 -5.16
C GLU A 86 -1.22 -9.75 -4.28
N GLU A 87 -1.83 -10.46 -3.35
CA GLU A 87 -2.71 -9.84 -2.35
C GLU A 87 -1.93 -8.88 -1.45
N TYR A 88 -0.70 -9.24 -1.05
CA TYR A 88 0.18 -8.40 -0.24
C TYR A 88 0.66 -7.17 -1.01
N PHE A 89 0.97 -7.32 -2.29
CA PHE A 89 1.30 -6.19 -3.14
C PHE A 89 0.13 -5.20 -3.22
N ILE A 90 -1.08 -5.70 -3.49
CA ILE A 90 -2.24 -4.85 -3.68
C ILE A 90 -2.68 -4.19 -2.37
N ALA A 91 -2.61 -4.90 -1.25
CA ALA A 91 -2.84 -4.32 0.07
C ALA A 91 -1.85 -3.18 0.36
N GLY A 92 -0.55 -3.37 0.11
CA GLY A 92 0.45 -2.30 0.26
C GLY A 92 0.21 -1.12 -0.67
N LEU A 93 -0.24 -1.36 -1.90
CA LEU A 93 -0.55 -0.29 -2.86
C LEU A 93 -1.77 0.56 -2.45
N LEU A 94 -2.71 -0.02 -1.71
CA LEU A 94 -3.99 0.61 -1.38
C LEU A 94 -4.12 1.03 0.08
N HIS A 95 -3.12 0.74 0.93
CA HIS A 95 -3.24 0.90 2.38
C HIS A 95 -3.60 2.34 2.80
N ASP A 96 -3.00 3.34 2.13
CA ASP A 96 -3.21 4.76 2.42
C ASP A 96 -4.24 5.44 1.51
N ILE A 97 -5.08 4.67 0.81
CA ILE A 97 -5.98 5.23 -0.20
C ILE A 97 -6.97 6.26 0.38
N GLY A 98 -7.28 6.19 1.68
CA GLY A 98 -8.12 7.18 2.36
C GLY A 98 -7.57 8.61 2.32
N ILE A 99 -6.24 8.76 2.31
CA ILE A 99 -5.58 10.07 2.22
C ILE A 99 -5.97 10.78 0.93
N THR A 100 -6.10 10.04 -0.18
CA THR A 100 -6.49 10.62 -1.48
C THR A 100 -7.84 11.34 -1.42
N LEU A 101 -8.76 10.91 -0.54
CA LEU A 101 -10.03 11.58 -0.36
C LEU A 101 -9.90 12.81 0.55
N PHE A 102 -9.15 12.72 1.66
CA PHE A 102 -8.89 13.88 2.50
C PHE A 102 -8.26 15.02 1.73
N VAL A 103 -7.20 14.74 0.98
CA VAL A 103 -6.47 15.76 0.23
C VAL A 103 -7.32 16.39 -0.88
N ASN A 104 -8.24 15.63 -1.49
CA ASN A 104 -9.11 16.15 -2.56
C ASN A 104 -10.35 16.87 -2.03
N ALA A 105 -10.94 16.41 -0.91
CA ALA A 105 -12.17 16.97 -0.35
C ALA A 105 -11.91 18.12 0.64
N PHE A 106 -10.79 18.09 1.35
CA PHE A 106 -10.43 19.00 2.45
C PHE A 106 -9.00 19.52 2.25
N SER A 107 -8.76 20.17 1.10
CA SER A 107 -7.41 20.55 0.68
C SER A 107 -6.71 21.53 1.62
N ALA A 108 -7.46 22.49 2.21
CA ALA A 108 -6.86 23.48 3.10
C ALA A 108 -6.45 22.88 4.45
N GLU A 109 -7.32 22.03 5.01
CA GLU A 109 -7.09 21.31 6.25
C GLU A 109 -5.96 20.28 6.09
N SER A 110 -5.95 19.59 4.95
CA SER A 110 -4.89 18.63 4.60
C SER A 110 -3.54 19.32 4.41
N GLU A 111 -3.49 20.51 3.79
CA GLU A 111 -2.25 21.32 3.66
C GLU A 111 -1.65 21.69 5.01
N GLU A 112 -2.47 21.87 6.06
CA GLU A 112 -2.02 22.13 7.42
C GLU A 112 -1.48 20.85 8.09
N ILE A 113 -2.31 19.82 8.23
CA ILE A 113 -1.99 18.70 9.13
C ILE A 113 -0.98 17.70 8.58
N TYR A 114 -0.83 17.64 7.26
CA TYR A 114 0.16 16.79 6.61
C TYR A 114 1.42 17.57 6.22
N ASN A 115 1.58 18.83 6.63
CA ASN A 115 2.81 19.58 6.41
C ASN A 115 3.98 19.02 7.24
N PRO A 116 5.14 18.65 6.66
CA PRO A 116 6.29 18.14 7.39
C PRO A 116 6.88 19.12 8.40
N ASP A 117 6.68 20.43 8.19
CA ASP A 117 7.10 21.47 9.13
C ASP A 117 6.09 21.66 10.29
N PHE A 118 4.95 20.96 10.24
CA PHE A 118 3.99 20.93 11.33
C PHE A 118 4.43 19.85 12.33
N GLU A 119 4.87 20.28 13.51
CA GLU A 119 5.33 19.41 14.61
C GLU A 119 4.31 19.41 15.77
N PRO A 120 3.19 18.70 15.65
CA PRO A 120 2.25 18.54 16.76
C PRO A 120 2.74 17.46 17.73
N ASP A 121 2.37 17.58 19.00
CA ASP A 121 2.53 16.51 20.01
C ASP A 121 1.51 15.36 19.82
N LYS A 122 1.04 15.13 18.58
CA LYS A 122 -0.03 14.18 18.23
C LYS A 122 0.36 13.38 16.99
N SER A 123 -0.06 12.12 16.95
CA SER A 123 0.03 11.30 15.74
C SER A 123 -0.85 11.86 14.62
N ILE A 124 -0.51 11.52 13.37
CA ILE A 124 -1.33 11.93 12.23
C ILE A 124 -2.78 11.44 12.33
N ARG A 125 -3.00 10.24 12.88
CA ARG A 125 -4.33 9.67 13.11
C ARG A 125 -5.14 10.49 14.13
N GLU A 126 -4.51 10.99 15.19
CA GLU A 126 -5.19 11.87 16.15
C GLU A 126 -5.59 13.20 15.50
N LEU A 127 -4.73 13.78 14.67
CA LEU A 127 -5.03 15.01 13.92
C LEU A 127 -6.18 14.81 12.94
N GLU A 128 -6.16 13.71 12.19
CA GLU A 128 -7.24 13.35 11.27
C GLU A 128 -8.56 13.14 12.02
N LYS A 129 -8.53 12.45 13.16
CA LYS A 129 -9.74 12.26 13.99
C LYS A 129 -10.30 13.59 14.46
N GLU A 130 -9.45 14.53 14.85
CA GLU A 130 -9.87 15.88 15.28
C GLU A 130 -10.39 16.76 14.15
N ARG A 131 -9.78 16.68 12.96
CA ARG A 131 -10.13 17.53 11.81
C ARG A 131 -11.26 16.98 10.96
N PHE A 132 -11.28 15.67 10.74
CA PHE A 132 -12.18 14.99 9.80
C PHE A 132 -13.18 14.06 10.49
N GLY A 133 -13.01 13.78 11.78
CA GLY A 133 -13.87 12.85 12.54
C GLY A 133 -13.57 11.37 12.30
N MET A 134 -12.62 11.06 11.41
CA MET A 134 -12.15 9.71 11.11
C MET A 134 -10.69 9.74 10.67
N THR A 135 -10.01 8.61 10.74
CA THR A 135 -8.63 8.46 10.28
C THR A 135 -8.57 7.97 8.84
N HIS A 136 -7.41 8.09 8.18
CA HIS A 136 -7.26 7.67 6.78
C HIS A 136 -7.39 6.16 6.60
N ASP A 137 -6.96 5.37 7.60
CA ASP A 137 -7.14 3.92 7.63
C ASP A 137 -8.62 3.53 7.73
N GLU A 138 -9.39 4.20 8.61
CA GLU A 138 -10.84 4.02 8.71
C GLU A 138 -11.54 4.35 7.39
N LEU A 139 -11.20 5.50 6.79
CA LEU A 139 -11.78 5.97 5.54
C LEU A 139 -11.40 5.08 4.35
N GLY A 140 -10.13 4.68 4.25
CA GLY A 140 -9.65 3.75 3.23
C GLY A 140 -10.37 2.40 3.30
N GLY A 141 -10.61 1.88 4.51
CA GLY A 141 -11.42 0.69 4.74
C GLY A 141 -12.85 0.83 4.24
N LEU A 142 -13.52 1.97 4.52
CA LEU A 142 -14.86 2.26 4.02
C LEU A 142 -14.90 2.35 2.49
N MET A 143 -13.87 2.96 1.87
CA MET A 143 -13.74 3.02 0.42
C MET A 143 -13.58 1.62 -0.19
N ALA A 144 -12.74 0.78 0.41
CA ALA A 144 -12.53 -0.59 -0.01
C ALA A 144 -13.82 -1.44 0.08
N GLU A 145 -14.60 -1.28 1.16
CA GLU A 145 -15.92 -1.91 1.29
C GLU A 145 -16.89 -1.43 0.22
N HIS A 146 -16.95 -0.12 -0.03
CA HIS A 146 -17.81 0.46 -1.04
C HIS A 146 -17.48 -0.06 -2.45
N TRP A 147 -16.20 -0.27 -2.75
CA TRP A 147 -15.73 -0.90 -3.99
C TRP A 147 -15.85 -2.42 -4.02
N LYS A 148 -16.36 -3.04 -2.95
CA LYS A 148 -16.54 -4.49 -2.82
C LYS A 148 -15.23 -5.26 -3.00
N LEU A 149 -14.14 -4.70 -2.45
CA LEU A 149 -12.88 -5.42 -2.35
C LEU A 149 -13.03 -6.64 -1.42
N PRO A 150 -12.20 -7.69 -1.57
CA PRO A 150 -12.14 -8.80 -0.62
C PRO A 150 -11.99 -8.31 0.83
N GLU A 151 -12.62 -9.02 1.78
CA GLU A 151 -12.58 -8.67 3.21
C GLU A 151 -11.15 -8.62 3.78
N SER A 152 -10.26 -9.47 3.26
CA SER A 152 -8.83 -9.44 3.58
C SER A 152 -8.17 -8.10 3.24
N LEU A 153 -8.48 -7.52 2.07
CA LEU A 153 -7.97 -6.21 1.67
C LEU A 153 -8.63 -5.08 2.49
N VAL A 154 -9.93 -5.18 2.78
CA VAL A 154 -10.62 -4.22 3.66
C VAL A 154 -9.96 -4.20 5.04
N GLY A 155 -9.72 -5.37 5.64
CA GLY A 155 -9.07 -5.51 6.93
C GLY A 155 -7.62 -5.04 6.90
N ALA A 156 -6.89 -5.32 5.82
CA ALA A 156 -5.52 -4.84 5.63
C ALA A 156 -5.45 -3.32 5.57
N ILE A 157 -6.31 -2.68 4.77
CA ILE A 157 -6.36 -1.22 4.63
C ILE A 157 -6.81 -0.57 5.95
N ARG A 158 -7.83 -1.11 6.62
CA ARG A 158 -8.33 -0.53 7.87
C ARG A 158 -7.37 -0.72 9.05
N GLY A 159 -6.67 -1.84 9.11
CA GLY A 159 -5.84 -2.24 10.24
C GLY A 159 -4.33 -2.08 10.02
N HIS A 160 -3.89 -1.28 9.05
CA HIS A 160 -2.46 -1.21 8.72
C HIS A 160 -1.62 -0.45 9.77
N HIS A 161 -2.23 0.36 10.63
CA HIS A 161 -1.56 1.01 11.78
C HIS A 161 -1.64 0.20 13.09
N ASP A 162 -2.59 -0.72 13.19
CA ASP A 162 -2.71 -1.67 14.31
C ASP A 162 -3.06 -3.06 13.76
N PRO A 163 -2.05 -3.91 13.52
CA PRO A 163 -2.28 -5.19 12.87
C PRO A 163 -3.09 -6.18 13.74
N TYR A 164 -3.25 -5.91 15.04
CA TYR A 164 -4.03 -6.75 15.95
C TYR A 164 -5.49 -6.30 16.05
N ASP A 165 -5.84 -5.12 15.55
CA ASP A 165 -7.22 -4.61 15.54
C ASP A 165 -8.00 -5.20 14.36
N GLY A 166 -8.58 -6.39 14.57
CA GLY A 166 -9.38 -7.12 13.58
C GLY A 166 -9.22 -8.65 13.65
N PRO A 167 -9.91 -9.41 12.79
CA PRO A 167 -10.01 -10.87 12.91
C PRO A 167 -8.67 -11.58 12.72
N GLU A 168 -8.46 -12.71 13.40
CA GLU A 168 -7.24 -13.52 13.25
C GLU A 168 -6.94 -13.88 11.78
N ASP A 169 -8.00 -14.12 10.99
CA ASP A 169 -7.88 -14.27 9.55
C ASP A 169 -7.40 -12.96 8.90
N GLY A 170 -6.26 -13.03 8.21
CA GLY A 170 -5.60 -11.84 7.65
C GLY A 170 -4.65 -11.10 8.61
N LEU A 171 -4.38 -11.62 9.82
CA LEU A 171 -3.37 -11.04 10.73
C LEU A 171 -2.00 -10.90 10.05
N LEU A 172 -1.53 -11.95 9.37
CA LEU A 172 -0.23 -11.90 8.67
C LEU A 172 -0.19 -10.81 7.61
N LEU A 173 -1.27 -10.63 6.85
CA LEU A 173 -1.38 -9.58 5.84
C LEU A 173 -1.21 -8.20 6.49
N ARG A 174 -1.96 -7.93 7.55
CA ARG A 174 -1.87 -6.68 8.31
C ARG A 174 -0.49 -6.44 8.91
N GLN A 175 0.12 -7.45 9.53
CA GLN A 175 1.49 -7.36 10.05
C GLN A 175 2.50 -7.01 8.95
N VAL A 176 2.39 -7.64 7.78
CA VAL A 176 3.27 -7.34 6.65
C VAL A 176 3.09 -5.92 6.14
N ILE A 177 1.85 -5.40 6.04
CA ILE A 177 1.62 -4.02 5.61
C ILE A 177 2.17 -3.03 6.66
N TYR A 178 1.92 -3.28 7.95
CA TYR A 178 2.43 -2.46 9.04
C TYR A 178 3.97 -2.36 8.99
N ILE A 179 4.65 -3.51 8.91
CA ILE A 179 6.11 -3.58 8.83
C ILE A 179 6.61 -2.87 7.57
N SER A 180 5.97 -3.11 6.43
CA SER A 180 6.35 -2.50 5.16
C SER A 180 6.25 -0.98 5.19
N ASN A 181 5.14 -0.45 5.71
CA ASN A 181 4.93 0.99 5.88
C ASN A 181 6.01 1.59 6.78
N HIS A 182 6.27 0.97 7.94
CA HIS A 182 7.30 1.43 8.87
C HIS A 182 8.69 1.50 8.23
N PHE A 183 9.14 0.45 7.54
CA PHE A 183 10.47 0.46 6.90
C PHE A 183 10.56 1.40 5.69
N CYS A 184 9.46 1.62 4.96
CA CYS A 184 9.41 2.63 3.89
C CYS A 184 9.57 4.05 4.48
N ASN A 185 8.90 4.30 5.62
CA ASN A 185 8.99 5.55 6.37
C ASN A 185 10.40 5.80 6.91
N GLU A 186 11.05 4.80 7.52
CA GLU A 186 12.45 4.90 7.97
C GLU A 186 13.43 5.24 6.83
N ARG A 187 13.15 4.76 5.61
CA ARG A 187 13.94 5.07 4.40
C ARG A 187 13.59 6.41 3.77
N LYS A 188 12.73 7.22 4.40
CA LYS A 188 12.25 8.52 3.90
C LYS A 188 11.47 8.41 2.59
N ILE A 189 10.92 7.24 2.30
CA ILE A 189 9.88 7.05 1.29
C ILE A 189 8.56 7.13 2.04
N SER A 190 8.18 8.33 2.47
CA SER A 190 7.03 8.62 3.34
C SER A 190 6.18 9.74 2.75
N ILE A 191 4.90 9.73 3.10
CA ILE A 191 3.93 10.77 2.79
C ILE A 191 3.51 11.57 4.02
N HIS A 192 3.95 11.15 5.21
CA HIS A 192 3.57 11.75 6.50
C HIS A 192 4.70 12.62 7.09
N PRO A 193 4.36 13.80 7.64
CA PRO A 193 5.21 14.57 8.56
C PRO A 193 5.68 13.72 9.73
N GLY A 194 6.95 13.87 10.12
CA GLY A 194 7.45 13.21 11.33
C GLY A 194 7.32 11.69 11.31
N SER A 195 7.32 11.09 10.11
CA SER A 195 7.12 9.66 9.82
C SER A 195 7.55 8.79 10.99
N ASN A 196 6.59 8.08 11.58
CA ASN A 196 6.72 7.38 12.85
C ASN A 196 7.91 6.39 12.82
N THR A 197 9.09 6.86 13.23
CA THR A 197 10.31 6.05 13.39
C THR A 197 10.32 5.31 14.73
N ASP A 198 9.18 5.28 15.42
CA ASP A 198 9.01 4.50 16.63
C ASP A 198 9.27 3.04 16.32
N THR A 199 10.20 2.44 17.06
CA THR A 199 10.56 1.03 16.89
C THR A 199 9.32 0.13 16.90
N ILE A 200 9.21 -0.74 15.89
CA ILE A 200 8.18 -1.78 15.84
C ILE A 200 8.16 -2.55 17.17
N ALA A 201 6.99 -2.62 17.80
CA ALA A 201 6.83 -3.24 19.11
C ALA A 201 7.30 -4.70 19.12
N ASP A 202 8.00 -5.12 20.19
CA ASP A 202 8.53 -6.48 20.35
C ASP A 202 7.48 -7.58 20.13
N LYS A 203 6.22 -7.32 20.51
CA LYS A 203 5.10 -8.23 20.28
C LYS A 203 4.89 -8.55 18.80
N ILE A 204 5.07 -7.56 17.91
CA ILE A 204 4.97 -7.79 16.46
C ILE A 204 6.07 -8.75 16.04
N TRP A 205 7.31 -8.55 16.46
CA TRP A 205 8.42 -9.44 16.13
C TRP A 205 8.29 -10.84 16.72
N SER A 206 7.74 -10.98 17.94
CA SER A 206 7.55 -12.29 18.57
C SER A 206 6.52 -13.15 17.86
N ASP A 207 5.46 -12.51 17.34
CA ASP A 207 4.34 -13.17 16.68
C ASP A 207 4.58 -13.29 15.16
N PHE A 208 5.56 -12.55 14.61
CA PHE A 208 5.88 -12.53 13.19
C PHE A 208 6.78 -13.69 12.77
N ARG A 209 6.67 -14.08 11.49
CA ARG A 209 7.33 -15.28 10.95
C ARG A 209 8.81 -15.10 10.64
N LEU A 210 9.31 -13.87 10.66
CA LEU A 210 10.67 -13.51 10.28
C LEU A 210 11.34 -12.73 11.40
N SER A 211 12.66 -12.86 11.52
CA SER A 211 13.46 -11.98 12.36
C SER A 211 13.55 -10.56 11.78
N VAL A 212 14.04 -9.62 12.58
CA VAL A 212 14.32 -8.24 12.14
C VAL A 212 15.35 -8.24 11.01
N GLU A 213 16.40 -9.06 11.12
CA GLU A 213 17.44 -9.20 10.11
C GLU A 213 16.88 -9.78 8.81
N GLU A 214 16.10 -10.86 8.91
CA GLU A 214 15.46 -11.48 7.74
C GLU A 214 14.53 -10.49 7.04
N THR A 215 13.78 -9.70 7.79
CA THR A 215 12.89 -8.67 7.26
C THR A 215 13.67 -7.54 6.61
N THR A 216 14.75 -7.07 7.24
CA THR A 216 15.61 -5.98 6.73
C THR A 216 16.27 -6.35 5.40
N GLU A 217 16.66 -7.62 5.23
CA GLU A 217 17.21 -8.13 3.97
C GLU A 217 16.25 -8.01 2.78
N CYS A 218 14.92 -8.00 3.01
CA CYS A 218 13.93 -7.82 1.94
C CYS A 218 14.03 -6.44 1.26
N PHE A 219 14.81 -5.51 1.83
CA PHE A 219 14.92 -4.15 1.35
C PHE A 219 16.27 -3.83 0.68
N VAL A 220 17.21 -4.77 0.63
CA VAL A 220 18.58 -4.53 0.10
C VAL A 220 18.57 -4.14 -1.38
N ASP A 221 17.62 -4.64 -2.17
CA ASP A 221 17.46 -4.35 -3.61
C ASP A 221 16.10 -3.69 -3.94
N ILE A 222 15.51 -3.00 -2.97
CA ILE A 222 14.14 -2.52 -3.12
C ILE A 222 14.01 -1.45 -4.20
N ASP A 223 15.01 -0.59 -4.36
CA ASP A 223 14.98 0.52 -5.33
C ASP A 223 14.80 0.03 -6.77
N SER A 224 15.54 -1.01 -7.16
CA SER A 224 15.41 -1.64 -8.49
C SER A 224 14.02 -2.25 -8.68
N THR A 225 13.45 -2.81 -7.61
CA THR A 225 12.14 -3.43 -7.68
C THR A 225 11.02 -2.38 -7.72
N ILE A 226 11.16 -1.27 -6.99
CA ILE A 226 10.28 -0.09 -7.08
C ILE A 226 10.32 0.49 -8.49
N GLU A 227 11.50 0.66 -9.07
CA GLU A 227 11.66 1.19 -10.43
C GLU A 227 10.92 0.32 -11.46
N ASN A 228 11.07 -1.00 -11.38
CA ASN A 228 10.33 -1.93 -12.24
C ASN A 228 8.81 -1.86 -12.01
N ALA A 229 8.38 -1.56 -10.78
CA ALA A 229 6.97 -1.46 -10.42
C ALA A 229 6.32 -0.13 -10.83
N LYS A 230 7.09 0.92 -11.19
CA LYS A 230 6.54 2.21 -11.68
C LYS A 230 5.66 2.06 -12.93
N VAL A 231 5.79 0.95 -13.64
CA VAL A 231 4.87 0.58 -14.72
C VAL A 231 3.39 0.53 -14.29
N PHE A 232 3.09 0.23 -13.01
CA PHE A 232 1.73 0.29 -12.47
C PHE A 232 1.14 1.70 -12.54
N LEU A 233 1.95 2.72 -12.25
CA LEU A 233 1.52 4.11 -12.23
C LEU A 233 1.31 4.63 -13.65
N THR A 234 2.29 4.41 -14.53
CA THR A 234 2.20 4.82 -15.94
C THR A 234 1.02 4.18 -16.68
N VAL A 235 0.77 2.89 -16.46
CA VAL A 235 -0.37 2.19 -17.10
C VAL A 235 -1.72 2.64 -16.53
N ALA A 236 -1.77 3.11 -15.29
CA ALA A 236 -3.01 3.66 -14.73
C ALA A 236 -3.38 4.99 -15.38
N GLU A 237 -2.39 5.83 -15.68
CA GLU A 237 -2.55 7.15 -16.31
C GLU A 237 -2.95 7.10 -17.79
N ASP A 238 -2.49 6.08 -18.52
CA ASP A 238 -2.73 5.84 -19.97
C ASP A 238 -4.16 5.40 -20.29
#